data_AF-A0A949XHE1-F1
#
_entry.id   AF-A0A949XHE1-F1
#
_cell.length_a   1.000
_cell.length_b   1.000
_cell.length_c   1.000
_cell.angle_alpha   90.00
_cell.angle_beta   90.00
_cell.angle_gamma   90.00
#
_symmetry.space_group_name_H-M   'P 1'
#
loop_
_entity.id
_entity.type
_entity.pdbx_description
1 polymer ?
#
loop_
_entity_poly.entity_id
_entity_poly.type
_entity_poly.pdbx_seq_one_letter_code
_entity_poly.pdbx_strand_id
1 'polypeptide(L)'
;MEEILASIRKIISDENVPATESNEVVELTQMVQDDGSVIHVEEVEAVAPPPPPPPPPPPMPDPEPIVLPADALVSDTAATAATSALSSLASTIEIGRLATGSHGGMFLGNGARTLEDMVIELMRPLLKEWLDQNLPAIVDRLVQKEIERIARRAQD
;
A
#
# COMPACT_ATOMS: atom_id res chain seq x y z
N MET A 1 -26.94 4.00 -41.10
CA MET A 1 -26.30 2.88 -40.37
C MET A 1 -25.15 2.27 -41.17
N GLU A 2 -25.23 2.26 -42.51
CA GLU A 2 -24.16 1.72 -43.39
C GLU A 2 -22.90 2.62 -43.48
N GLU A 3 -23.03 3.93 -43.26
CA GLU A 3 -21.89 4.88 -43.30
C GLU A 3 -20.89 4.67 -42.15
N ILE A 4 -21.36 4.25 -40.97
CA ILE A 4 -20.50 3.97 -39.81
C ILE A 4 -19.65 2.72 -40.07
N LEU A 5 -20.24 1.68 -40.66
CA LEU A 5 -19.55 0.44 -40.99
C LEU A 5 -18.57 0.63 -42.17
N ALA A 6 -18.91 1.49 -43.13
CA ALA A 6 -18.01 1.86 -44.22
C ALA A 6 -16.78 2.63 -43.71
N SER A 7 -16.95 3.50 -42.70
CA SER A 7 -15.85 4.26 -42.08
C SER A 7 -14.89 3.35 -41.31
N ILE A 8 -15.42 2.41 -40.51
CA ILE A 8 -14.60 1.43 -39.77
C ILE A 8 -13.86 0.49 -40.73
N ARG A 9 -14.51 0.04 -41.81
CA ARG A 9 -13.85 -0.80 -42.83
C ARG A 9 -12.73 -0.04 -43.57
N LYS A 10 -12.91 1.26 -43.81
CA LYS A 10 -11.88 2.10 -44.46
C LYS A 10 -10.67 2.32 -43.57
N ILE A 11 -10.86 2.47 -42.26
CA ILE A 11 -9.78 2.59 -41.28
C ILE A 11 -8.98 1.28 -41.17
N ILE A 12 -9.65 0.12 -41.23
CA ILE A 12 -8.98 -1.19 -41.09
C ILE A 12 -8.27 -1.64 -42.38
N SER A 13 -8.71 -1.17 -43.55
CA SER A 13 -8.13 -1.62 -44.83
C SER A 13 -6.87 -0.84 -45.25
N ASP A 14 -6.53 0.26 -44.55
CA ASP A 14 -5.40 1.13 -44.91
C ASP A 14 -4.12 0.82 -44.12
N GLU A 15 -4.16 -0.13 -43.17
CA GLU A 15 -2.98 -0.52 -42.38
C GLU A 15 -2.72 -2.02 -42.50
N ASN A 16 -2.47 -2.47 -43.72
CA ASN A 16 -1.75 -3.71 -43.97
C ASN A 16 -0.84 -3.56 -45.18
N VAL A 17 0.35 -3.01 -44.94
CA VAL A 17 1.53 -3.25 -45.77
C VAL A 17 2.67 -3.68 -44.84
N PRO A 18 3.25 -4.87 -45.05
CA PRO A 18 4.32 -5.39 -44.20
C PRO A 18 5.61 -4.68 -44.57
N ALA A 19 6.18 -3.94 -43.62
CA ALA A 19 7.54 -3.46 -43.73
C ALA A 19 8.27 -3.92 -42.48
N THR A 20 9.21 -4.83 -42.71
CA THR A 20 10.28 -5.21 -41.80
C THR A 20 11.08 -3.96 -41.45
N GLU A 21 10.64 -3.22 -40.46
CA GLU A 21 11.49 -2.27 -39.75
C GLU A 21 11.74 -2.89 -38.39
N SER A 22 12.95 -3.40 -38.26
CA SER A 22 13.58 -3.79 -37.02
C SER A 22 13.26 -2.76 -35.94
N ASN A 23 12.25 -3.06 -35.12
CA ASN A 23 12.09 -2.42 -33.83
C ASN A 23 13.23 -2.96 -32.96
N GLU A 24 14.41 -2.40 -33.18
CA GLU A 24 15.63 -2.71 -32.47
C GLU A 24 15.38 -2.30 -31.02
N VAL A 25 15.06 -3.28 -30.19
CA VAL A 25 14.94 -3.13 -28.75
C VAL A 25 16.32 -2.70 -28.26
N VAL A 26 16.49 -1.40 -28.05
CA VAL A 26 17.69 -0.83 -27.43
C VAL A 26 17.81 -1.40 -26.02
N GLU A 27 18.88 -2.15 -25.76
CA GLU A 27 19.22 -2.56 -24.41
C GLU A 27 19.66 -1.32 -23.61
N LEU A 28 19.38 -1.29 -22.29
CA LEU A 28 19.63 -0.14 -21.40
C LEU A 28 21.10 0.35 -21.35
N THR A 29 22.02 -0.35 -22.01
CA THR A 29 23.44 -0.01 -22.20
C THR A 29 23.72 0.87 -23.43
N GLN A 30 22.70 1.15 -24.24
CA GLN A 30 22.85 1.83 -25.53
C GLN A 30 22.26 3.25 -25.48
N MET A 31 23.02 4.24 -25.96
CA MET A 31 22.61 5.66 -25.96
C MET A 31 22.34 6.13 -27.39
N VAL A 32 21.19 6.79 -27.59
CA VAL A 32 20.81 7.39 -28.88
C VAL A 32 21.28 8.84 -28.90
N GLN A 33 21.97 9.24 -29.96
CA GLN A 33 22.38 10.64 -30.20
C GLN A 33 21.27 11.44 -30.90
N ASP A 34 21.36 12.77 -30.82
CA ASP A 34 20.38 13.71 -31.41
C ASP A 34 20.31 13.65 -32.95
N ASP A 35 21.24 12.95 -33.61
CA ASP A 35 21.26 12.71 -35.05
C ASP A 35 20.64 11.36 -35.46
N GLY A 36 20.07 10.61 -34.51
CA GLY A 36 19.44 9.31 -34.73
C GLY A 36 20.43 8.14 -34.85
N SER A 37 21.73 8.39 -34.67
CA SER A 37 22.75 7.34 -34.61
C SER A 37 22.78 6.68 -33.23
N VAL A 38 22.97 5.36 -33.22
CA VAL A 38 23.02 4.58 -31.99
C VAL A 38 24.45 4.16 -31.70
N ILE A 39 25.01 4.63 -30.57
CA ILE A 39 26.37 4.27 -30.13
C ILE A 39 26.29 3.25 -29.01
N HIS A 40 27.06 2.17 -29.19
CA HIS A 40 27.34 1.24 -28.12
C HIS A 40 28.37 1.90 -27.21
N VAL A 41 28.01 2.14 -25.94
CA VAL A 41 28.97 2.59 -24.94
C VAL A 41 29.81 1.37 -24.57
N GLU A 42 30.82 1.08 -25.38
CA GLU A 42 31.88 0.18 -25.00
C GLU A 42 32.58 0.88 -23.82
N GLU A 43 32.32 0.39 -22.61
CA GLU A 43 33.02 0.81 -21.41
C GLU A 43 34.51 0.69 -21.73
N VAL A 44 35.15 1.85 -21.95
CA VAL A 44 36.58 1.91 -22.20
C VAL A 44 37.22 1.46 -20.92
N GLU A 45 37.51 0.17 -20.83
CA GLU A 45 38.41 -0.40 -19.84
C GLU A 45 39.79 0.19 -20.16
N ALA A 46 40.01 1.41 -19.66
CA ALA A 46 41.33 1.95 -19.53
C ALA A 46 42.06 1.02 -18.58
N VAL A 47 42.81 0.06 -19.13
CA VAL A 47 43.73 -0.78 -18.40
C VAL A 47 44.87 0.11 -17.88
N ALA A 48 44.58 0.83 -16.80
CA ALA A 48 45.58 1.36 -15.90
C ALA A 48 46.18 0.16 -15.14
N PRO A 49 47.50 0.10 -14.92
CA PRO A 49 48.07 -0.94 -14.09
C PRO A 49 47.41 -0.88 -12.70
N PRO A 50 47.06 -2.04 -12.09
CA PRO A 50 46.28 -2.06 -10.87
C PRO A 50 47.03 -1.30 -9.76
N PRO A 51 46.35 -0.39 -9.02
CA PRO A 51 46.96 0.25 -7.85
C PRO A 51 47.33 -0.83 -6.80
N PRO A 52 48.38 -0.61 -6.00
CA PRO A 52 48.73 -1.55 -4.94
C PRO A 52 47.54 -1.76 -3.99
N PRO A 53 47.33 -2.99 -3.47
CA PRO A 53 46.18 -3.29 -2.64
C PRO A 53 46.15 -2.39 -1.40
N PRO A 54 44.99 -1.83 -1.03
CA PRO A 54 44.86 -1.03 0.19
C PRO A 54 45.16 -1.90 1.43
N PRO A 55 45.72 -1.32 2.51
CA PRO A 55 45.92 -2.05 3.75
C PRO A 55 44.56 -2.58 4.27
N PRO A 56 44.54 -3.75 4.92
CA PRO A 56 43.30 -4.34 5.42
C PRO A 56 42.61 -3.37 6.41
N PRO A 57 41.27 -3.22 6.33
CA PRO A 57 40.52 -2.35 7.23
C PRO A 57 40.66 -2.85 8.67
N PRO A 58 40.62 -1.94 9.67
CA PRO A 58 40.59 -2.35 11.07
C PRO A 58 39.36 -3.23 11.33
N PRO A 59 39.45 -4.22 12.24
CA PRO A 59 38.31 -5.09 12.55
C PRO A 59 37.13 -4.23 13.02
N MET A 60 35.98 -4.40 12.37
CA MET A 60 34.73 -3.77 12.79
C MET A 60 34.36 -4.28 14.19
N PRO A 61 33.87 -3.42 15.09
CA PRO A 61 33.29 -3.88 16.35
C PRO A 61 32.07 -4.76 16.07
N ASP A 62 31.92 -5.85 16.84
CA ASP A 62 30.77 -6.75 16.78
C ASP A 62 29.47 -5.96 16.89
N PRO A 63 28.43 -6.28 16.09
CA PRO A 63 27.16 -5.58 16.14
C PRO A 63 26.51 -5.79 17.51
N GLU A 64 26.24 -4.69 18.22
CA GLU A 64 25.41 -4.71 19.42
C GLU A 64 24.02 -5.28 19.08
N PRO A 65 23.40 -6.06 19.98
CA PRO A 65 22.08 -6.63 19.74
C PRO A 65 21.06 -5.50 19.55
N ILE A 66 20.50 -5.43 18.33
CA ILE A 66 19.38 -4.55 18.00
C ILE A 66 18.19 -5.00 18.87
N VAL A 67 17.82 -4.15 19.83
CA VAL A 67 16.61 -4.34 20.63
C VAL A 67 15.42 -4.05 19.71
N LEU A 68 14.80 -5.09 19.14
CA LEU A 68 13.53 -4.94 18.43
C LEU A 68 12.44 -4.51 19.42
N PRO A 69 11.73 -3.39 19.19
CA PRO A 69 10.53 -3.09 19.96
C PRO A 69 9.49 -4.18 19.68
N ALA A 70 8.83 -4.64 20.74
CA ALA A 70 7.83 -5.70 20.66
C ALA A 70 6.66 -5.29 19.74
N ASP A 71 6.44 -6.09 18.69
CA ASP A 71 5.15 -6.43 18.06
C ASP A 71 4.11 -5.30 17.88
N ALA A 72 4.54 -4.10 17.52
CA ALA A 72 3.65 -3.00 17.17
C ALA A 72 3.40 -2.98 15.66
N LEU A 73 2.17 -3.31 15.24
CA LEU A 73 1.72 -3.27 13.83
C LEU A 73 1.71 -1.85 13.24
N VAL A 74 1.85 -0.82 14.08
CA VAL A 74 1.80 0.60 13.72
C VAL A 74 2.86 1.34 14.54
N SER A 75 3.54 2.30 13.93
CA SER A 75 4.51 3.14 14.64
C SER A 75 3.83 4.04 15.67
N ASP A 76 4.53 4.36 16.77
CA ASP A 76 4.02 5.28 17.81
C ASP A 76 3.57 6.62 17.23
N THR A 77 4.29 7.11 16.21
CA THR A 77 3.93 8.35 15.50
C THR A 77 2.59 8.22 14.78
N ALA A 78 2.35 7.11 14.08
CA ALA A 78 1.10 6.87 13.38
C ALA A 78 -0.07 6.63 14.35
N ALA A 79 0.15 5.94 15.47
CA ALA A 79 -0.83 5.76 16.53
C ALA A 79 -1.22 7.11 17.18
N THR A 80 -0.23 7.97 17.43
CA THR A 80 -0.46 9.31 18.00
C THR A 80 -1.21 10.21 17.01
N ALA A 81 -0.83 10.18 15.73
CA ALA A 81 -1.51 10.92 14.68
C ALA A 81 -2.97 10.49 14.50
N ALA A 82 -3.24 9.18 14.51
CA ALA A 82 -4.59 8.64 14.42
C ALA A 82 -5.45 9.06 15.63
N THR A 83 -4.89 8.99 16.83
CA THR A 83 -5.57 9.42 18.07
C THR A 83 -5.88 10.90 18.05
N SER A 84 -4.94 11.73 17.57
CA SER A 84 -5.12 13.18 17.44
C SER A 84 -6.20 13.53 16.40
N ALA A 85 -6.18 12.91 15.23
CA ALA A 85 -7.18 13.13 14.19
C ALA A 85 -8.59 12.72 14.66
N LEU A 86 -8.71 11.59 15.38
CA LEU A 86 -9.98 11.14 15.93
C LEU A 86 -10.49 12.07 17.04
N SER A 87 -9.60 12.59 17.90
CA SER A 87 -9.94 13.57 18.93
C SER A 87 -10.39 14.90 18.33
N SER A 88 -9.73 15.36 17.25
CA SER A 88 -10.16 16.53 16.50
C SER A 88 -11.55 16.32 15.87
N LEU A 89 -11.82 15.14 15.30
CA LEU A 89 -13.15 14.83 14.76
C LEU A 89 -14.21 14.83 15.88
N ALA A 90 -13.95 14.14 16.99
CA ALA A 90 -14.87 14.09 18.11
C ALA A 90 -15.20 15.48 18.67
N SER A 91 -14.21 16.37 18.78
CA SER A 91 -14.45 17.75 19.21
C SER A 91 -15.27 18.56 18.20
N THR A 92 -15.06 18.38 16.89
CA THR A 92 -15.89 19.04 15.86
C THR A 92 -17.34 18.56 15.86
N ILE A 93 -17.57 17.26 16.09
CA ILE A 93 -18.92 16.69 16.23
C ILE A 93 -19.61 17.26 17.47
N GLU A 94 -18.90 17.35 18.59
CA GLU A 94 -19.43 17.91 19.83
C GLU A 94 -19.76 19.40 19.69
N ILE A 95 -18.88 20.19 19.06
CA ILE A 95 -19.17 21.60 18.74
C ILE A 95 -20.40 21.72 17.83
N GLY A 96 -20.51 20.87 16.82
CA GLY A 96 -21.71 20.78 15.97
C GLY A 96 -22.98 20.42 16.75
N ARG A 97 -22.85 19.55 17.75
CA ARG A 97 -23.93 19.13 18.65
C ARG A 97 -24.43 20.29 19.51
N LEU A 98 -23.52 21.02 20.15
CA LEU A 98 -23.86 22.21 20.94
C LEU A 98 -24.45 23.33 20.06
N ALA A 99 -23.90 23.54 18.87
CA ALA A 99 -24.36 24.59 17.95
C ALA A 99 -25.76 24.31 17.37
N THR A 100 -26.14 23.04 17.20
CA THR A 100 -27.44 22.65 16.64
C THR A 100 -28.48 22.27 17.70
N GLY A 101 -28.11 22.24 18.99
CA GLY A 101 -29.00 21.89 20.10
C GLY A 101 -29.55 20.45 20.04
N SER A 102 -29.02 19.63 19.14
CA SER A 102 -29.55 18.31 18.82
C SER A 102 -28.71 17.22 19.47
N HIS A 103 -29.33 16.28 20.17
CA HIS A 103 -28.64 15.17 20.85
C HIS A 103 -28.20 14.04 19.90
N GLY A 104 -28.40 14.20 18.59
CA GLY A 104 -27.91 13.31 17.54
C GLY A 104 -27.26 14.15 16.45
N GLY A 105 -26.18 13.64 15.87
CA GLY A 105 -25.35 14.32 14.88
C GLY A 105 -26.11 14.97 13.72
N MET A 106 -25.40 15.80 12.98
CA MET A 106 -25.87 16.65 11.88
C MET A 106 -27.02 16.00 11.08
N PHE A 107 -28.26 16.42 11.39
CA PHE A 107 -29.46 15.88 10.75
C PHE A 107 -29.49 16.29 9.28
N LEU A 108 -29.23 15.33 8.39
CA LEU A 108 -29.35 15.52 6.96
C LEU A 108 -30.82 15.39 6.56
N GLY A 109 -31.48 16.54 6.40
CA GLY A 109 -32.65 16.72 5.54
C GLY A 109 -34.00 16.14 5.97
N ASN A 110 -34.09 15.24 6.97
CA ASN A 110 -35.41 14.72 7.38
C ASN A 110 -35.50 14.10 8.79
N GLY A 111 -34.78 14.63 9.78
CA GLY A 111 -35.08 14.40 11.21
C GLY A 111 -34.97 12.96 11.76
N ALA A 112 -34.67 11.96 10.92
CA ALA A 112 -34.74 10.54 11.28
C ALA A 112 -33.46 9.74 11.00
N ARG A 113 -32.44 10.37 10.40
CA ARG A 113 -31.19 9.68 10.08
C ARG A 113 -30.00 10.54 10.45
N THR A 114 -29.16 10.00 11.31
CA THR A 114 -27.91 10.63 11.72
C THR A 114 -26.82 10.26 10.72
N LEU A 115 -25.76 11.06 10.63
CA LEU A 115 -24.60 10.74 9.78
C LEU A 115 -23.93 9.44 10.27
N GLU A 116 -23.94 9.25 11.58
CA GLU A 116 -23.45 8.09 12.28
C GLU A 116 -24.17 6.80 11.81
N ASP A 117 -25.49 6.82 11.67
CA ASP A 117 -26.25 5.68 11.14
C ASP A 117 -25.84 5.31 9.71
N MET A 118 -25.56 6.33 8.88
CA MET A 118 -25.10 6.11 7.50
C MET A 118 -23.69 5.52 7.48
N VAL A 119 -22.78 6.02 8.31
CA VAL A 119 -21.42 5.47 8.43
C VAL A 119 -21.46 4.04 8.94
N ILE A 120 -22.29 3.74 9.95
CA ILE A 120 -22.45 2.38 10.49
C ILE A 120 -22.96 1.42 9.43
N GLU A 121 -23.94 1.83 8.61
CA GLU A 121 -24.44 1.00 7.51
C GLU A 121 -23.36 0.69 6.48
N LEU A 122 -22.50 1.66 6.17
CA LEU A 122 -21.40 1.48 5.21
C LEU A 122 -20.24 0.65 5.79
N MET A 123 -19.98 0.75 7.10
CA MET A 123 -18.91 0.01 7.77
C MET A 123 -19.28 -1.44 8.09
N ARG A 124 -20.57 -1.74 8.27
CA ARG A 124 -21.07 -3.09 8.57
C ARG A 124 -20.56 -4.18 7.60
N PRO A 125 -20.61 -4.03 6.26
CA PRO A 125 -20.11 -5.05 5.34
C PRO A 125 -18.59 -5.28 5.48
N LEU A 126 -17.81 -4.22 5.64
CA LEU A 126 -16.35 -4.30 5.77
C LEU A 126 -15.93 -5.01 7.06
N LEU A 127 -16.58 -4.68 8.17
CA LEU A 127 -16.33 -5.33 9.45
C LEU A 127 -16.78 -6.79 9.43
N LYS A 128 -17.89 -7.11 8.76
CA LYS A 128 -18.36 -8.48 8.61
C LYS A 128 -17.36 -9.33 7.83
N GLU A 129 -16.91 -8.84 6.68
CA GLU A 129 -15.94 -9.58 5.86
C GLU A 129 -14.61 -9.78 6.60
N TRP A 130 -14.15 -8.74 7.31
CA TRP A 130 -12.95 -8.87 8.14
C TRP A 130 -13.14 -9.88 9.28
N LEU A 131 -14.27 -9.84 9.99
CA LEU A 131 -14.57 -10.80 11.06
C LEU A 131 -14.67 -12.22 10.51
N ASP A 132 -15.34 -12.43 9.38
CA ASP A 132 -15.47 -13.76 8.77
C ASP A 132 -14.09 -14.35 8.42
N GLN A 133 -13.11 -13.51 8.07
CA GLN A 133 -11.73 -13.94 7.77
C GLN A 133 -10.84 -14.11 9.02
N ASN A 134 -10.99 -13.24 10.03
CA ASN A 134 -10.04 -13.15 11.15
C ASN A 134 -10.54 -13.78 12.46
N LEU A 135 -11.86 -13.91 12.63
CA LEU A 135 -12.48 -14.46 13.84
C LEU A 135 -12.06 -15.92 14.12
N PRO A 136 -11.95 -16.84 13.13
CA PRO A 136 -11.53 -18.21 13.39
C PRO A 136 -10.17 -18.28 14.09
N ALA A 137 -9.17 -17.56 13.56
CA ALA A 137 -7.82 -17.53 14.12
C ALA A 137 -7.77 -16.91 15.53
N ILE A 138 -8.60 -15.90 15.80
CA ILE A 138 -8.69 -15.27 17.13
C ILE A 138 -9.31 -16.25 18.13
N VAL A 139 -10.38 -16.95 17.74
CA VAL A 139 -11.06 -17.94 18.59
C VAL A 139 -10.15 -19.12 18.90
N ASP A 140 -9.46 -19.68 17.90
CA ASP A 140 -8.55 -20.81 18.10
C ASP A 140 -7.45 -20.49 19.13
N ARG A 141 -6.83 -19.30 19.00
CA ARG A 141 -5.81 -18.82 19.96
C ARG A 141 -6.38 -18.65 21.37
N LEU A 142 -7.63 -18.19 21.49
CA LEU A 142 -8.26 -17.98 22.80
C LEU A 142 -8.70 -19.30 23.43
N VAL A 143 -9.26 -20.22 22.65
CA VAL A 143 -9.67 -21.57 23.09
C VAL A 143 -8.44 -22.37 23.52
N GLN A 144 -7.33 -22.31 22.77
CA GLN A 144 -6.10 -23.00 23.15
C GLN A 144 -5.55 -22.50 24.49
N LYS A 145 -5.55 -21.18 24.72
CA LYS A 145 -5.20 -20.60 26.02
C LYS A 145 -6.15 -21.04 27.14
N GLU A 146 -7.45 -21.14 26.84
CA GLU A 146 -8.46 -21.54 27.82
C GLU A 146 -8.36 -23.03 28.19
N ILE A 147 -8.08 -23.90 27.21
CA ILE A 147 -7.84 -25.32 27.44
C ILE A 147 -6.56 -25.52 28.27
N GLU A 148 -5.47 -24.82 27.95
CA GLU A 148 -4.24 -24.87 28.75
C GLU A 148 -4.48 -24.44 30.20
N ARG A 149 -5.29 -23.39 30.41
CA ARG A 149 -5.67 -22.91 31.75
C ARG A 149 -6.46 -23.95 32.52
N ILE A 150 -7.43 -24.61 31.88
CA ILE A 150 -8.24 -25.67 32.50
C ILE A 150 -7.38 -26.91 32.78
N ALA A 151 -6.55 -27.32 31.83
CA ALA A 151 -5.66 -28.47 31.97
C ALA A 151 -4.67 -28.29 33.13
N ARG A 152 -4.10 -27.10 33.28
CA ARG A 152 -3.22 -26.77 34.41
C ARG A 152 -3.96 -26.82 35.75
N ARG A 153 -5.18 -26.28 35.81
CA ARG A 153 -6.05 -26.34 37.00
C ARG A 153 -6.52 -27.76 37.34
N ALA A 154 -6.54 -28.68 36.37
CA ALA A 154 -6.92 -30.07 36.59
C ALA A 154 -5.74 -30.98 37.01
N GLN A 155 -4.50 -30.52 36.86
CA GLN A 155 -3.28 -31.21 37.27
C GLN A 155 -2.80 -30.80 38.67
N ASP A 156 -3.20 -29.62 39.15
CA ASP A 156 -3.06 -29.16 40.53
C ASP A 156 -4.23 -29.67 41.41
#